data_AF-V4XWU7-F1
#
_entry.id   AF-V4XWU7-F1
#
_cell.length_a   1.000
_cell.length_b   1.000
_cell.length_c   1.000
_cell.angle_alpha   90.00
_cell.angle_beta   90.00
_cell.angle_gamma   90.00
#
_symmetry.space_group_name_H-M   'P 1'
#
loop_
_entity.id
_entity.type
_entity.pdbx_description
1 polymer ?
#
loop_
_entity_poly.entity_id
_entity_poly.type
_entity_poly.pdbx_seq_one_letter_code
_entity_poly.pdbx_strand_id
1 'polypeptide(L)'
;MPIDPSLPVDPNVPDGFVDFVRSGYQSLLGGIFQTHAHAAWYHKWRVHRRPRPEEYGGRVYHVMNETEIDGQPAAERYPIHQDLINSNALSETKKRVSTTLLPQAYPDGSPTHPSYPGGHAVTAGSNGTILKAYFDGDALITNPVRPDPNDPTSLTTDGTPDTLTVRGEINKLAANVAYARSWAGIHYRSDTTAGLRVGERIATAVLNERLRQRPADAYGSEAEFNYTTFDGTEVTVSADGVSPSTAFDPPLFR
;
A
#
# COMPACT_ATOMS: atom_id res chain seq x y z
N MET A 1 13.20 13.58 -11.84
CA MET A 1 12.95 13.88 -10.42
C MET A 1 14.28 13.90 -9.71
N PRO A 2 14.56 14.91 -8.90
CA PRO A 2 15.83 14.99 -8.17
C PRO A 2 15.96 13.84 -7.17
N ILE A 3 17.14 13.24 -7.15
CA ILE A 3 17.55 12.29 -6.11
C ILE A 3 17.77 13.08 -4.81
N ASP A 4 17.49 12.47 -3.66
CA ASP A 4 17.70 13.13 -2.38
C ASP A 4 19.19 13.49 -2.20
N PRO A 5 19.53 14.78 -1.95
CA PRO A 5 20.91 15.21 -1.81
C PRO A 5 21.60 14.68 -0.55
N SER A 6 20.83 14.18 0.42
CA SER A 6 21.34 13.56 1.66
C SER A 6 21.71 12.09 1.50
N LEU A 7 21.55 11.51 0.30
CA LEU A 7 21.92 10.12 0.09
C LEU A 7 23.39 9.86 0.38
N PRO A 8 23.71 8.67 0.92
CA PRO A 8 25.05 8.36 1.40
C PRO A 8 25.96 7.92 0.25
N VAL A 9 26.25 8.86 -0.64
CA VAL A 9 27.20 8.69 -1.74
C VAL A 9 28.62 8.95 -1.27
N ASP A 10 29.57 8.19 -1.80
CA ASP A 10 31.00 8.46 -1.57
C ASP A 10 31.37 9.81 -2.20
N PRO A 11 31.81 10.80 -1.41
CA PRO A 11 32.20 12.10 -1.94
C PRO A 11 33.41 12.03 -2.89
N ASN A 12 34.17 10.93 -2.87
CA ASN A 12 35.29 10.68 -3.79
C ASN A 12 34.84 10.02 -5.10
N VAL A 13 33.56 9.66 -5.24
CA VAL A 13 32.98 9.10 -6.47
C VAL A 13 32.15 10.19 -7.15
N PRO A 14 32.65 10.82 -8.23
CA PRO A 14 32.00 11.96 -8.86
C PRO A 14 30.64 11.63 -9.52
N ASP A 15 30.41 10.36 -9.85
CA ASP A 15 29.16 9.86 -10.44
C ASP A 15 28.80 8.53 -9.79
N GLY A 16 27.98 8.59 -8.74
CA GLY A 16 27.46 7.41 -8.08
C GLY A 16 26.53 6.61 -9.00
N PHE A 17 26.73 5.30 -9.07
CA PHE A 17 25.85 4.41 -9.84
C PHE A 17 25.35 3.20 -9.04
N VAL A 18 26.29 2.46 -8.43
CA VAL A 18 26.03 1.16 -7.80
C VAL A 18 25.26 1.30 -6.48
N ASP A 19 25.75 2.16 -5.60
CA ASP A 19 25.28 2.23 -4.23
C ASP A 19 24.47 3.49 -3.98
N PHE A 20 23.35 3.31 -3.28
CA PHE A 20 22.55 4.40 -2.71
C PHE A 20 22.05 5.45 -3.69
N VAL A 21 22.16 5.20 -5.00
CA VAL A 21 21.66 6.05 -6.08
C VAL A 21 20.96 5.20 -7.16
N ARG A 22 21.22 5.46 -8.45
CA ARG A 22 20.48 4.92 -9.59
C ARG A 22 20.26 3.42 -9.56
N SER A 23 21.32 2.60 -9.57
CA SER A 23 21.12 1.14 -9.59
C SER A 23 20.72 0.60 -8.21
N GLY A 24 21.01 1.34 -7.14
CA GLY A 24 20.60 1.04 -5.77
C GLY A 24 19.08 0.86 -5.67
N TYR A 25 18.30 1.92 -5.93
CA TYR A 25 16.84 1.80 -5.85
C TYR A 25 16.27 0.87 -6.93
N GLN A 26 16.84 0.87 -8.14
CA GLN A 26 16.36 0.00 -9.23
C GLN A 26 16.44 -1.48 -8.86
N SER A 27 17.53 -1.91 -8.22
CA SER A 27 17.69 -3.28 -7.73
C SER A 27 16.69 -3.61 -6.62
N LEU A 28 16.43 -2.67 -5.71
CA LEU A 28 15.50 -2.85 -4.59
C LEU A 28 14.05 -2.98 -5.05
N LEU A 29 13.59 -2.16 -6.01
CA LEU A 29 12.19 -2.13 -6.46
C LEU A 29 11.69 -3.49 -6.98
N GLY A 30 12.55 -4.25 -7.64
CA GLY A 30 12.25 -5.62 -8.06
C GLY A 30 12.68 -6.66 -7.02
N GLY A 31 13.85 -6.48 -6.40
CA GLY A 31 14.46 -7.45 -5.50
C GLY A 31 13.70 -7.66 -4.18
N ILE A 32 12.94 -6.66 -3.72
CA ILE A 32 12.17 -6.75 -2.46
C ILE A 32 10.96 -7.69 -2.54
N PHE A 33 10.57 -8.13 -3.76
CA PHE A 33 9.29 -8.81 -3.99
C PHE A 33 9.05 -10.02 -3.09
N GLN A 34 10.01 -10.95 -3.05
CA GLN A 34 9.87 -12.19 -2.28
C GLN A 34 9.71 -11.89 -0.78
N THR A 35 10.48 -10.94 -0.24
CA THR A 35 10.44 -10.57 1.17
C THR A 35 9.06 -10.05 1.58
N HIS A 36 8.51 -9.09 0.83
CA HIS A 36 7.23 -8.50 1.20
C HIS A 36 6.04 -9.40 0.85
N ALA A 37 6.14 -10.21 -0.22
CA ALA A 37 5.11 -11.18 -0.57
C ALA A 37 5.01 -12.29 0.48
N HIS A 38 6.13 -12.82 0.98
CA HIS A 38 6.15 -13.81 2.05
C HIS A 38 5.50 -13.30 3.34
N ALA A 39 5.80 -12.06 3.74
CA ALA A 39 5.15 -11.46 4.90
C ALA A 39 3.62 -11.37 4.70
N ALA A 40 3.16 -10.88 3.53
CA ALA A 40 1.74 -10.83 3.21
C ALA A 40 1.09 -12.23 3.25
N TRP A 41 1.76 -13.25 2.70
CA TRP A 41 1.26 -14.63 2.70
C TRP A 41 1.19 -15.23 4.10
N TYR A 42 2.18 -14.96 4.95
CA TYR A 42 2.18 -15.39 6.34
C TYR A 42 0.96 -14.83 7.07
N HIS A 43 0.70 -13.52 6.94
CA HIS A 43 -0.47 -12.90 7.56
C HIS A 43 -1.79 -13.45 7.00
N LYS A 44 -1.88 -13.64 5.68
CA LYS A 44 -3.09 -14.20 5.04
C LYS A 44 -3.41 -15.59 5.58
N TRP A 45 -2.44 -16.50 5.59
CA TRP A 45 -2.71 -17.92 5.81
C TRP A 45 -2.46 -18.39 7.24
N ARG A 46 -1.38 -17.92 7.86
CA ARG A 46 -0.96 -18.40 9.18
C ARG A 46 -1.63 -17.64 10.30
N VAL A 47 -1.94 -16.36 10.09
CA VAL A 47 -2.52 -15.51 11.13
C VAL A 47 -4.03 -15.32 10.94
N HIS A 48 -4.45 -14.58 9.91
CA HIS A 48 -5.78 -13.95 9.93
C HIS A 48 -6.87 -14.73 9.18
N ARG A 49 -6.56 -15.33 8.02
CA ARG A 49 -7.54 -16.07 7.17
C ARG A 49 -8.86 -15.31 6.96
N ARG A 50 -8.78 -13.98 6.79
CA ARG A 50 -9.94 -13.10 6.67
C ARG A 50 -10.72 -13.40 5.38
N PRO A 51 -12.06 -13.54 5.42
CA PRO A 51 -12.89 -13.63 4.21
C PRO A 51 -12.75 -12.36 3.36
N ARG A 52 -13.05 -12.44 2.07
CA ARG A 52 -13.06 -11.30 1.15
C ARG A 52 -14.39 -10.54 1.25
N PRO A 53 -14.47 -9.34 0.67
CA PRO A 53 -15.72 -8.58 0.67
C PRO A 53 -16.87 -9.30 -0.02
N GLU A 54 -16.60 -10.11 -1.04
CA GLU A 54 -17.62 -10.87 -1.78
C GLU A 54 -18.29 -11.96 -0.95
N GLU A 55 -17.56 -12.72 -0.12
CA GLU A 55 -18.20 -13.72 0.75
C GLU A 55 -18.96 -13.03 1.89
N TYR A 56 -18.47 -11.88 2.39
CA TYR A 56 -19.23 -11.08 3.34
C TYR A 56 -20.51 -10.52 2.70
N GLY A 57 -20.46 -10.07 1.44
CA GLY A 57 -21.63 -9.68 0.65
C GLY A 57 -22.63 -10.83 0.45
N GLY A 58 -22.14 -12.06 0.27
CA GLY A 58 -22.97 -13.27 0.26
C GLY A 58 -23.72 -13.47 1.58
N ARG A 59 -23.07 -13.26 2.72
CA ARG A 59 -23.74 -13.32 4.03
C ARG A 59 -24.84 -12.27 4.16
N VAL A 60 -24.57 -11.03 3.74
CA VAL A 60 -25.57 -9.97 3.71
C VAL A 60 -26.77 -10.36 2.84
N TYR A 61 -26.52 -10.92 1.65
CA TYR A 61 -27.58 -11.41 0.77
C TYR A 61 -28.47 -12.47 1.45
N HIS A 62 -27.87 -13.45 2.13
CA HIS A 62 -28.61 -14.48 2.84
C HIS A 62 -29.47 -13.93 3.99
N VAL A 63 -28.93 -12.99 4.77
CA VAL A 63 -29.67 -12.31 5.84
C VAL A 63 -30.84 -11.51 5.27
N MET A 64 -30.61 -10.73 4.20
CA MET A 64 -31.62 -9.87 3.57
C MET A 64 -32.76 -10.64 2.87
N ASN A 65 -32.53 -11.90 2.49
CA ASN A 65 -33.54 -12.77 1.88
C ASN A 65 -34.07 -13.83 2.84
N GLU A 66 -33.78 -13.70 4.14
CA GLU A 66 -34.31 -14.57 5.19
C GLU A 66 -34.08 -16.07 4.91
N THR A 67 -32.94 -16.40 4.27
CA THR A 67 -32.65 -17.80 3.90
C THR A 67 -32.24 -18.63 5.12
N GLU A 68 -32.42 -19.94 5.04
CA GLU A 68 -31.90 -20.90 6.01
C GLU A 68 -30.58 -21.53 5.53
N ILE A 69 -29.59 -21.67 6.43
CA ILE A 69 -28.29 -22.28 6.20
C ILE A 69 -28.06 -23.36 7.26
N ASP A 70 -27.90 -24.62 6.84
CA ASP A 70 -27.78 -25.78 7.72
C ASP A 70 -28.92 -25.89 8.75
N GLY A 71 -30.15 -25.53 8.35
CA GLY A 71 -31.33 -25.58 9.21
C GLY A 71 -31.44 -24.43 10.24
N GLN A 72 -30.65 -23.37 10.09
CA GLN A 72 -30.72 -22.17 10.93
C GLN A 72 -30.98 -20.91 10.08
N PRO A 73 -31.77 -19.93 10.55
CA PRO A 73 -31.92 -18.64 9.88
C PRO A 73 -30.56 -17.96 9.67
N ALA A 74 -30.32 -17.40 8.48
CA ALA A 74 -29.05 -16.74 8.17
C ALA A 74 -28.71 -15.60 9.13
N ALA A 75 -29.72 -14.91 9.66
CA ALA A 75 -29.57 -13.83 10.64
C ALA A 75 -28.98 -14.32 11.99
N GLU A 76 -29.23 -15.57 12.38
CA GLU A 76 -28.66 -16.16 13.60
C GLU A 76 -27.21 -16.63 13.37
N ARG A 77 -26.90 -17.06 12.14
CA ARG A 77 -25.56 -17.55 11.79
C ARG A 77 -24.55 -16.44 11.50
N TYR A 78 -25.00 -15.35 10.89
CA TYR A 78 -24.13 -14.27 10.45
C TYR A 78 -24.45 -12.95 11.18
N PRO A 79 -23.66 -12.56 12.18
CA PRO A 79 -23.84 -11.29 12.86
C PRO A 79 -23.40 -10.15 11.93
N ILE A 80 -24.36 -9.56 11.21
CA ILE A 80 -24.14 -8.39 10.35
C ILE A 80 -24.56 -7.13 11.11
N HIS A 81 -23.67 -6.13 11.14
CA HIS A 81 -23.96 -4.87 11.81
C HIS A 81 -25.16 -4.16 11.17
N GLN A 82 -26.06 -3.63 12.00
CA GLN A 82 -27.32 -3.06 11.54
C GLN A 82 -27.15 -1.85 10.63
N ASP A 83 -26.09 -1.05 10.81
CA ASP A 83 -25.78 0.07 9.91
C ASP A 83 -25.57 -0.38 8.46
N LEU A 84 -25.03 -1.58 8.24
CA LEU A 84 -24.88 -2.11 6.89
C LEU A 84 -26.24 -2.59 6.35
N ILE A 85 -27.02 -3.30 7.15
CA ILE A 85 -28.37 -3.78 6.79
C ILE A 85 -29.28 -2.61 6.41
N ASN A 86 -29.20 -1.52 7.16
CA ASN A 86 -30.01 -0.31 6.96
C ASN A 86 -29.38 0.67 5.97
N SER A 87 -28.25 0.32 5.34
CA SER A 87 -27.51 1.24 4.47
C SER A 87 -28.27 1.53 3.17
N ASN A 88 -28.29 2.80 2.77
CA ASN A 88 -28.72 3.21 1.43
C ASN A 88 -27.92 2.51 0.32
N ALA A 89 -26.69 2.06 0.59
CA ALA A 89 -25.91 1.32 -0.40
C ALA A 89 -26.59 0.01 -0.82
N LEU A 90 -27.24 -0.72 0.10
CA LEU A 90 -27.91 -1.97 -0.24
C LEU A 90 -29.16 -1.73 -1.10
N SER A 91 -29.93 -0.70 -0.79
CA SER A 91 -31.13 -0.35 -1.56
C SER A 91 -30.75 0.13 -2.97
N GLU A 92 -29.70 0.94 -3.11
CA GLU A 92 -29.18 1.38 -4.40
C GLU A 92 -28.60 0.23 -5.24
N THR A 93 -27.85 -0.69 -4.61
CA THR A 93 -27.37 -1.90 -5.30
C THR A 93 -28.54 -2.75 -5.80
N LYS A 94 -29.55 -3.02 -4.94
CA LYS A 94 -30.73 -3.80 -5.34
C LYS A 94 -31.50 -3.15 -6.48
N LYS A 95 -31.62 -1.81 -6.52
CA LYS A 95 -32.25 -1.09 -7.64
C LYS A 95 -31.47 -1.23 -8.95
N ARG A 96 -30.13 -1.22 -8.90
CA ARG A 96 -29.28 -1.23 -10.10
C ARG A 96 -29.02 -2.61 -10.68
N VAL A 97 -28.90 -3.63 -9.81
CA VAL A 97 -28.49 -4.99 -10.21
C VAL A 97 -29.41 -6.10 -9.68
N SER A 98 -30.58 -5.75 -9.11
CA SER A 98 -31.60 -6.70 -8.66
C SER A 98 -31.16 -7.71 -7.60
N THR A 99 -30.08 -7.44 -6.88
CA THR A 99 -29.56 -8.26 -5.78
C THR A 99 -28.88 -7.39 -4.72
N THR A 100 -28.63 -7.94 -3.53
CA THR A 100 -27.84 -7.32 -2.46
C THR A 100 -26.43 -7.91 -2.34
N LEU A 101 -26.05 -8.82 -3.25
CA LEU A 101 -24.65 -9.25 -3.40
C LEU A 101 -23.76 -8.05 -3.75
N LEU A 102 -22.49 -8.10 -3.33
CA LEU A 102 -21.50 -7.10 -3.69
C LEU A 102 -21.13 -7.25 -5.18
N PRO A 103 -21.42 -6.27 -6.06
CA PRO A 103 -21.02 -6.34 -7.45
C PRO A 103 -19.50 -6.38 -7.58
N GLN A 104 -18.98 -7.31 -8.39
CA GLN A 104 -17.55 -7.48 -8.62
C GLN A 104 -17.13 -6.83 -9.94
N ALA A 105 -15.96 -6.19 -9.96
CA ALA A 105 -15.38 -5.68 -11.19
C ALA A 105 -14.72 -6.78 -12.04
N TYR A 106 -14.38 -7.91 -11.42
CA TYR A 106 -13.77 -9.06 -12.09
C TYR A 106 -14.79 -10.20 -12.17
N PRO A 107 -14.87 -10.91 -13.32
CA PRO A 107 -15.80 -12.03 -13.47
C PRO A 107 -15.50 -13.17 -12.48
N ASP A 108 -14.23 -13.39 -12.16
CA ASP A 108 -13.78 -14.41 -11.20
C ASP A 108 -13.82 -13.93 -9.74
N GLY A 109 -14.24 -12.68 -9.49
CA GLY A 109 -14.18 -12.07 -8.17
C GLY A 109 -12.74 -11.96 -7.65
N SER A 110 -12.54 -12.33 -6.39
CA SER A 110 -11.26 -12.18 -5.71
C SER A 110 -10.30 -13.35 -5.98
N PRO A 111 -8.97 -13.12 -6.00
CA PRO A 111 -8.01 -14.22 -6.05
C PRO A 111 -8.18 -15.20 -4.88
N THR A 112 -7.87 -16.48 -5.10
CA THR A 112 -8.07 -17.62 -4.18
C THR A 112 -7.08 -17.67 -3.00
N HIS A 113 -6.97 -16.54 -2.29
CA HIS A 113 -6.25 -16.41 -1.02
C HIS A 113 -6.95 -15.39 -0.11
N PRO A 114 -6.79 -15.50 1.23
CA PRO A 114 -7.45 -14.63 2.21
C PRO A 114 -7.24 -13.13 1.96
N SER A 115 -8.15 -12.31 2.47
CA SER A 115 -8.17 -10.88 2.18
C SER A 115 -7.03 -10.10 2.84
N TYR A 116 -6.74 -10.35 4.12
CA TYR A 116 -5.91 -9.45 4.93
C TYR A 116 -4.45 -9.92 5.11
N PRO A 117 -3.44 -9.04 4.94
CA PRO A 117 -3.52 -7.68 4.38
C PRO A 117 -3.62 -7.73 2.84
N GLY A 118 -3.86 -6.59 2.20
CA GLY A 118 -3.85 -6.51 0.74
C GLY A 118 -2.45 -6.77 0.19
N GLY A 119 -2.25 -7.80 -0.63
CA GLY A 119 -0.91 -8.12 -1.16
C GLY A 119 -0.33 -7.00 -2.02
N HIS A 120 -1.16 -6.41 -2.88
CA HIS A 120 -0.81 -5.21 -3.66
C HIS A 120 -0.51 -4.00 -2.78
N ALA A 121 -1.19 -3.88 -1.63
CA ALA A 121 -0.94 -2.80 -0.69
C ALA A 121 0.43 -2.96 0.00
N VAL A 122 0.82 -4.20 0.32
CA VAL A 122 2.17 -4.50 0.82
C VAL A 122 3.24 -4.15 -0.21
N THR A 123 3.08 -4.57 -1.47
CA THR A 123 4.00 -4.21 -2.57
C THR A 123 4.09 -2.70 -2.78
N ALA A 124 2.93 -2.03 -2.82
CA ALA A 124 2.87 -0.58 -3.01
C ALA A 124 3.50 0.17 -1.85
N GLY A 125 3.30 -0.30 -0.62
CA GLY A 125 3.90 0.25 0.58
C GLY A 125 5.42 0.13 0.55
N SER A 126 5.95 -1.06 0.25
CA SER A 126 7.40 -1.26 0.21
C SER A 126 8.08 -0.44 -0.89
N ASN A 127 7.52 -0.45 -2.10
CA ASN A 127 8.11 0.28 -3.23
C ASN A 127 7.96 1.80 -3.06
N GLY A 128 6.82 2.26 -2.54
CA GLY A 128 6.65 3.68 -2.19
C GLY A 128 7.66 4.14 -1.16
N THR A 129 7.93 3.35 -0.13
CA THR A 129 8.96 3.66 0.87
C THR A 129 10.36 3.69 0.30
N ILE A 130 10.74 2.72 -0.54
CA ILE A 130 12.05 2.75 -1.23
C ILE A 130 12.19 4.03 -2.06
N LEU A 131 11.16 4.40 -2.83
CA LEU A 131 11.22 5.63 -3.63
C LEU A 131 11.35 6.88 -2.76
N LYS A 132 10.57 6.97 -1.67
CA LYS A 132 10.67 8.09 -0.72
C LYS A 132 12.04 8.20 -0.05
N ALA A 133 12.75 7.09 0.14
CA ALA A 133 14.09 7.08 0.72
C ALA A 133 15.19 7.52 -0.26
N TYR A 134 14.92 7.51 -1.58
CA TYR A 134 15.92 7.79 -2.62
C TYR A 134 15.68 9.09 -3.38
N PHE A 135 14.47 9.62 -3.40
CA PHE A 135 14.14 10.85 -4.12
C PHE A 135 13.84 11.96 -3.15
N ASP A 136 14.25 13.18 -3.51
CA ASP A 136 13.85 14.39 -2.78
C ASP A 136 12.32 14.47 -2.78
N GLY A 137 11.75 14.20 -1.61
CA GLY A 137 10.30 14.10 -1.43
C GLY A 137 9.59 15.44 -1.48
N ASP A 138 10.31 16.55 -1.27
CA ASP A 138 9.76 17.91 -1.25
C ASP A 138 9.85 18.60 -2.61
N ALA A 139 10.65 18.05 -3.54
CA ALA A 139 10.69 18.51 -4.91
C ALA A 139 9.30 18.55 -5.55
N LEU A 140 9.01 19.65 -6.26
CA LEU A 140 7.74 19.84 -6.96
C LEU A 140 7.69 19.06 -8.27
N ILE A 141 6.51 18.53 -8.58
CA ILE A 141 6.21 17.96 -9.88
C ILE A 141 5.95 19.09 -10.87
N THR A 142 6.82 19.21 -11.88
CA THR A 142 6.68 20.19 -12.95
C THR A 142 5.70 19.70 -14.02
N ASN A 143 4.81 20.58 -14.49
CA ASN A 143 3.82 20.30 -15.55
C ASN A 143 2.91 19.10 -15.25
N PRO A 144 2.18 19.08 -14.11
CA PRO A 144 1.28 17.98 -13.81
C PRO A 144 0.13 17.90 -14.83
N VAL A 145 -0.23 16.66 -15.16
CA VAL A 145 -1.26 16.34 -16.16
C VAL A 145 -2.28 15.36 -15.59
N ARG A 146 -3.46 15.35 -16.20
CA ARG A 146 -4.54 14.40 -15.93
C ARG A 146 -5.21 13.94 -17.23
N PRO A 147 -5.96 12.83 -17.25
CA PRO A 147 -6.81 12.48 -18.39
C PRO A 147 -7.79 13.60 -18.72
N ASP A 148 -7.99 13.91 -20.00
CA ASP A 148 -8.98 14.92 -20.40
C ASP A 148 -10.40 14.42 -20.07
N PRO A 149 -11.22 15.20 -19.34
CA PRO A 149 -12.60 14.83 -19.03
C PRO A 149 -13.48 14.59 -20.26
N ASN A 150 -13.15 15.20 -21.40
CA ASN A 150 -13.88 15.08 -22.66
C ASN A 150 -13.27 14.03 -23.61
N ASP A 151 -12.00 13.67 -23.44
CA ASP A 151 -11.33 12.61 -24.18
C ASP A 151 -10.33 11.85 -23.29
N PRO A 152 -10.74 10.73 -22.66
CA PRO A 152 -9.90 10.00 -21.72
C PRO A 152 -8.68 9.32 -22.36
N THR A 153 -8.51 9.39 -23.68
CA THR A 153 -7.32 8.92 -24.40
C THR A 153 -6.23 10.01 -24.51
N SER A 154 -6.54 11.24 -24.12
CA SER A 154 -5.64 12.39 -24.15
C SER A 154 -5.33 12.92 -22.74
N LEU A 155 -4.25 13.71 -22.63
CA LEU A 155 -3.84 14.36 -21.39
C LEU A 155 -4.06 15.87 -21.49
N THR A 156 -4.57 16.46 -20.43
CA THR A 156 -4.68 17.90 -20.24
C THR A 156 -3.93 18.34 -18.99
N THR A 157 -3.66 19.63 -18.86
CA THR A 157 -3.02 20.16 -17.65
C THR A 157 -3.93 19.91 -16.44
N ASP A 158 -3.34 19.51 -15.32
CA ASP A 158 -4.12 19.18 -14.12
C ASP A 158 -4.81 20.44 -13.53
N GLY A 159 -4.25 21.63 -13.79
CA GLY A 159 -4.74 22.93 -13.32
C GLY A 159 -4.54 23.15 -11.82
N THR A 160 -3.94 22.17 -11.14
CA THR A 160 -3.59 22.22 -9.73
C THR A 160 -2.39 23.15 -9.53
N PRO A 161 -2.38 24.04 -8.52
CA PRO A 161 -1.22 24.87 -8.20
C PRO A 161 0.04 24.02 -8.03
N ASP A 162 1.22 24.60 -8.27
CA ASP A 162 2.57 24.02 -8.10
C ASP A 162 2.85 23.58 -6.65
N THR A 163 2.11 22.57 -6.19
CA THR A 163 2.02 22.10 -4.80
C THR A 163 2.12 20.59 -4.71
N LEU A 164 2.07 19.89 -5.85
CA LEU A 164 2.28 18.45 -5.91
C LEU A 164 3.76 18.17 -5.69
N THR A 165 4.09 17.48 -4.60
CA THR A 165 5.44 17.05 -4.30
C THR A 165 5.69 15.62 -4.78
N VAL A 166 6.95 15.25 -4.99
CA VAL A 166 7.36 13.88 -5.31
C VAL A 166 6.85 12.90 -4.25
N ARG A 167 6.99 13.22 -2.96
CA ARG A 167 6.45 12.39 -1.86
C ARG A 167 4.93 12.23 -1.96
N GLY A 168 4.22 13.33 -2.24
CA GLY A 168 2.77 13.33 -2.40
C GLY A 168 2.31 12.40 -3.52
N GLU A 169 2.96 12.48 -4.68
CA GLU A 169 2.62 11.64 -5.84
C GLU A 169 3.05 10.18 -5.68
N ILE A 170 4.16 9.89 -4.98
CA ILE A 170 4.53 8.52 -4.60
C ILE A 170 3.46 7.92 -3.67
N ASN A 171 3.03 8.67 -2.66
CA ASN A 171 1.97 8.24 -1.75
C ASN A 171 0.65 8.03 -2.50
N LYS A 172 0.31 8.93 -3.43
CA LYS A 172 -0.86 8.81 -4.30
C LYS A 172 -0.78 7.56 -5.17
N LEU A 173 0.36 7.27 -5.79
CA LEU A 173 0.57 6.06 -6.59
C LEU A 173 0.37 4.80 -5.75
N ALA A 174 0.97 4.74 -4.56
CA ALA A 174 0.83 3.60 -3.67
C ALA A 174 -0.65 3.41 -3.23
N ALA A 175 -1.32 4.51 -2.88
CA ALA A 175 -2.73 4.51 -2.55
C ALA A 175 -3.61 4.06 -3.72
N ASN A 176 -3.36 4.55 -4.95
CA ASN A 176 -4.11 4.18 -6.14
C ASN A 176 -4.04 2.67 -6.40
N VAL A 177 -2.83 2.08 -6.36
CA VAL A 177 -2.64 0.63 -6.57
C VAL A 177 -3.35 -0.20 -5.52
N ALA A 178 -3.27 0.23 -4.25
CA ALA A 178 -3.85 -0.49 -3.13
C ALA A 178 -5.39 -0.37 -3.09
N TYR A 179 -5.92 0.85 -3.16
CA TYR A 179 -7.35 1.11 -3.12
C TYR A 179 -8.07 0.63 -4.37
N ALA A 180 -7.44 0.59 -5.55
CA ALA A 180 -8.05 0.01 -6.76
C ALA A 180 -8.65 -1.39 -6.50
N ARG A 181 -8.08 -2.14 -5.56
CA ARG A 181 -8.58 -3.46 -5.16
C ARG A 181 -9.85 -3.40 -4.31
N SER A 182 -10.03 -2.36 -3.53
CA SER A 182 -11.29 -2.06 -2.85
C SER A 182 -12.36 -1.61 -3.82
N TRP A 183 -12.02 -0.74 -4.78
CA TRP A 183 -12.94 -0.34 -5.86
C TRP A 183 -13.38 -1.54 -6.71
N ALA A 184 -12.50 -2.53 -6.89
CA ALA A 184 -12.83 -3.76 -7.60
C ALA A 184 -13.71 -4.74 -6.80
N GLY A 185 -13.96 -4.48 -5.50
CA GLY A 185 -14.78 -5.34 -4.65
C GLY A 185 -14.03 -6.48 -3.94
N ILE A 186 -12.69 -6.49 -3.96
CA ILE A 186 -11.89 -7.65 -3.51
C ILE A 186 -11.04 -7.41 -2.26
N HIS A 187 -10.98 -6.19 -1.72
CA HIS A 187 -10.28 -5.87 -0.46
C HIS A 187 -11.03 -4.80 0.36
N TYR A 188 -10.92 -4.88 1.67
CA TYR A 188 -11.41 -3.83 2.58
C TYR A 188 -10.40 -2.69 2.71
N ARG A 189 -10.87 -1.50 3.14
CA ARG A 189 -9.99 -0.38 3.50
C ARG A 189 -8.88 -0.80 4.49
N SER A 190 -9.23 -1.61 5.50
CA SER A 190 -8.24 -2.07 6.48
C SER A 190 -7.19 -3.02 5.90
N ASP A 191 -7.51 -3.78 4.85
CA ASP A 191 -6.51 -4.59 4.15
C ASP A 191 -5.48 -3.69 3.46
N THR A 192 -5.94 -2.57 2.90
CA THR A 192 -5.12 -1.55 2.24
C THR A 192 -4.23 -0.79 3.23
N THR A 193 -4.82 -0.18 4.25
CA THR A 193 -4.04 0.67 5.19
C THR A 193 -3.02 -0.15 5.96
N ALA A 194 -3.38 -1.35 6.41
CA ALA A 194 -2.43 -2.24 7.06
C ALA A 194 -1.37 -2.74 6.08
N GLY A 195 -1.75 -3.10 4.85
CA GLY A 195 -0.80 -3.57 3.84
C GLY A 195 0.27 -2.53 3.53
N LEU A 196 -0.10 -1.26 3.29
CA LEU A 196 0.86 -0.17 3.05
C LEU A 196 1.89 -0.07 4.17
N ARG A 197 1.44 -0.13 5.44
CA ARG A 197 2.33 -0.05 6.61
C ARG A 197 3.16 -1.31 6.83
N VAL A 198 2.66 -2.51 6.51
CA VAL A 198 3.48 -3.74 6.50
C VAL A 198 4.60 -3.61 5.48
N GLY A 199 4.27 -3.17 4.25
CA GLY A 199 5.23 -2.95 3.19
C GLY A 199 6.30 -1.93 3.58
N GLU A 200 5.87 -0.81 4.18
CA GLU A 200 6.78 0.23 4.65
C GLU A 200 7.78 -0.29 5.68
N ARG A 201 7.35 -1.03 6.71
CA ARG A 201 8.26 -1.63 7.70
C ARG A 201 9.28 -2.58 7.07
N ILE A 202 8.84 -3.38 6.08
CA ILE A 202 9.72 -4.32 5.38
C ILE A 202 10.76 -3.57 4.56
N ALA A 203 10.35 -2.52 3.83
CA ALA A 203 11.28 -1.67 3.10
C ALA A 203 12.29 -0.99 4.04
N THR A 204 11.85 -0.48 5.19
CA THR A 204 12.76 0.08 6.20
C THR A 204 13.80 -0.93 6.68
N ALA A 205 13.38 -2.15 6.98
CA ALA A 205 14.29 -3.22 7.39
C ALA A 205 15.29 -3.60 6.28
N VAL A 206 14.83 -3.63 5.03
CA VAL A 206 15.70 -3.90 3.87
C VAL A 206 16.71 -2.76 3.65
N LEU A 207 16.30 -1.50 3.80
CA LEU A 207 17.20 -0.34 3.73
C LEU A 207 18.25 -0.39 4.85
N ASN A 208 17.84 -0.67 6.09
CA ASN A 208 18.75 -0.86 7.23
C ASN A 208 19.77 -1.98 6.97
N GLU A 209 19.32 -3.13 6.45
CA GLU A 209 20.22 -4.23 6.11
C GLU A 209 21.17 -3.87 4.95
N ARG A 210 20.69 -3.10 3.98
CA ARG A 210 21.54 -2.59 2.88
C ARG A 210 22.66 -1.69 3.39
N LEU A 211 22.39 -0.89 4.42
CA LEU A 211 23.40 -0.07 5.09
C LEU A 211 24.41 -0.95 5.84
N ARG A 212 23.97 -2.01 6.54
CA ARG A 212 24.88 -2.94 7.26
C ARG A 212 25.83 -3.73 6.35
N GLN A 213 25.40 -4.01 5.11
CA GLN A 213 26.27 -4.65 4.10
C GLN A 213 27.43 -3.74 3.66
N ARG A 214 27.45 -2.47 4.09
CA ARG A 214 28.44 -1.45 3.73
C ARG A 214 29.08 -0.87 5.00
N PRO A 215 30.33 -1.24 5.34
CA PRO A 215 30.97 -0.69 6.53
C PRO A 215 31.33 0.80 6.31
N ALA A 216 31.24 1.60 7.38
CA ALA A 216 31.43 3.07 7.32
C ALA A 216 32.83 3.50 6.83
N ASP A 217 33.83 2.64 6.99
CA ASP A 217 35.20 2.85 6.52
C ASP A 217 35.37 2.63 5.00
N ALA A 218 34.38 2.04 4.31
CA ALA A 218 34.43 1.84 2.87
C ALA A 218 34.31 3.15 2.08
N TYR A 219 33.66 4.17 2.64
CA TYR A 219 33.33 5.43 1.95
C TYR A 219 33.61 6.70 2.78
N GLY A 220 34.13 6.56 4.01
CA GLY A 220 34.54 7.69 4.84
C GLY A 220 33.38 8.47 5.49
N SER A 221 32.15 7.95 5.46
CA SER A 221 30.98 8.51 6.14
C SER A 221 30.01 7.43 6.59
N GLU A 222 29.24 7.72 7.65
CA GLU A 222 28.11 6.89 8.07
C GLU A 222 26.93 7.11 7.11
N ALA A 223 26.42 6.01 6.56
CA ALA A 223 25.39 6.04 5.56
C ALA A 223 23.98 6.01 6.19
N GLU A 224 23.12 6.95 5.81
CA GLU A 224 21.73 7.02 6.29
C GLU A 224 20.73 7.25 5.16
N PHE A 225 19.48 6.83 5.38
CA PHE A 225 18.34 7.21 4.55
C PHE A 225 17.34 8.03 5.36
N ASN A 226 16.82 9.11 4.78
CA ASN A 226 15.80 9.94 5.39
C ASN A 226 14.52 9.89 4.55
N TYR A 227 13.37 9.74 5.19
CA TYR A 227 12.07 9.88 4.51
C TYR A 227 10.93 10.12 5.50
N THR A 228 9.79 10.61 5.00
CA THR A 228 8.55 10.68 5.78
C THR A 228 7.69 9.43 5.56
N THR A 229 7.29 8.77 6.64
CA THR A 229 6.44 7.57 6.58
C THR A 229 5.03 7.88 6.07
N PHE A 230 4.22 6.86 5.75
CA PHE A 230 2.82 7.06 5.36
C PHE A 230 1.95 7.74 6.43
N ASP A 231 2.33 7.67 7.71
CA ASP A 231 1.63 8.32 8.82
C ASP A 231 2.15 9.76 9.08
N GLY A 232 3.09 10.26 8.28
CA GLY A 232 3.62 11.63 8.40
C GLY A 232 4.79 11.78 9.37
N THR A 233 5.28 10.69 9.97
CA THR A 233 6.50 10.72 10.82
C THR A 233 7.76 10.75 9.96
N GLU A 234 8.66 11.69 10.20
CA GLU A 234 10.02 11.68 9.61
C GLU A 234 10.85 10.58 10.27
N VAL A 235 11.59 9.83 9.46
CA VAL A 235 12.46 8.75 9.92
C VAL A 235 13.83 8.83 9.28
N THR A 236 14.82 8.48 10.09
CA THR A 236 16.20 8.25 9.69
C THR A 236 16.52 6.77 9.89
N VAL A 237 17.04 6.13 8.85
CA VAL A 237 17.49 4.74 8.87
C VAL A 237 19.01 4.74 8.78
N SER A 238 19.69 4.21 9.78
CA SER A 238 21.15 4.01 9.81
C SER A 238 21.48 2.51 9.83
N ALA A 239 22.75 2.12 9.90
CA ALA A 239 23.13 0.71 10.10
C ALA A 239 22.68 0.16 11.46
N ASP A 240 22.58 1.02 12.48
CA ASP A 240 22.25 0.62 13.85
C ASP A 240 20.74 0.48 14.09
N GLY A 241 19.92 1.13 13.27
CA GLY A 241 18.47 0.99 13.36
C GLY A 241 17.70 2.13 12.71
N VAL A 242 16.54 2.44 13.29
CA VAL A 242 15.63 3.47 12.78
C VAL A 242 15.27 4.43 13.92
N SER A 243 15.29 5.72 13.61
CA SER A 243 14.89 6.81 14.52
C SER A 243 13.72 7.60 13.93
N PRO A 244 12.68 7.95 14.71
CA PRO A 244 12.43 7.44 16.06
C PRO A 244 12.03 5.96 16.01
N SER A 245 12.42 5.19 17.03
CA SER A 245 12.07 3.75 17.12
C SER A 245 10.55 3.52 17.15
N THR A 246 9.79 4.53 17.59
CA THR A 246 8.33 4.53 17.67
C THR A 246 7.63 4.89 16.36
N ALA A 247 8.35 5.18 15.27
CA ALA A 247 7.74 5.53 13.97
C ALA A 247 6.81 4.44 13.39
N PHE A 248 6.92 3.23 13.94
CA PHE A 248 6.12 2.07 13.60
C PHE A 248 5.36 1.52 14.82
N ASP A 249 4.99 2.38 15.77
CA ASP A 249 4.12 2.02 16.89
C ASP A 249 2.68 2.52 16.68
N PRO A 250 1.66 1.78 17.19
CA PRO A 250 1.77 0.43 17.74
C PRO A 250 2.12 -0.60 16.64
N PRO A 251 2.51 -1.83 17.01
CA PRO A 251 2.60 -2.94 16.06
C PRO A 251 1.30 -3.06 15.26
N LEU A 252 1.39 -3.39 13.97
CA LEU A 252 0.24 -3.47 13.05
C LEU A 252 -0.83 -4.51 13.44
N PHE A 253 -0.60 -5.28 14.50
CA PHE A 253 -1.45 -6.34 14.98
C PHE A 253 -1.70 -6.12 16.49
N ARG A 254 -2.95 -5.80 16.83
CA ARG A 254 -3.53 -6.10 18.15
C ARG A 254 -4.53 -7.21 17.96
#